data_AF-W4S1Q7-F1
#
_entry.id   AF-W4S1Q7-F1
#
_cell.length_a   1.000
_cell.length_b   1.000
_cell.length_c   1.000
_cell.angle_alpha   90.00
_cell.angle_beta   90.00
_cell.angle_gamma   90.00
#
_symmetry.space_group_name_H-M   'P 1'
#
loop_
_entity.id
_entity.type
_entity.pdbx_description
1 polymer ?
#
loop_
_entity_poly.entity_id
_entity_poly.type
_entity_poly.pdbx_seq_one_letter_code
_entity_poly.pdbx_strand_id
1 'polypeptide(L)'
;TLGGQLRGGEGQLELNAGWQGSPTGFALGSLDGDLKIDVRNGQLLEVDPGAGRVLGLLSVAQLPRRLMFDFRDFFSKGLAFNKLNGQVRFGEGFARTDAIRIEGPAADIAIRGQTDLRAQTFDQTVDVNPKAGNLLTVVGAVAGGPVGAAVGAAANAVLGKPLGAIGAKTYHVTGPWKDPQVDVVEREVRERAPGKPPAEGAPAATPGTPGRSPR
;
A
#
# COMPACT_ATOMS: atom_id res chain seq x y z
N THR A 1 -25.40 -2.51 7.89
CA THR A 1 -25.07 -1.08 7.77
C THR A 1 -23.59 -0.97 7.39
N LEU A 2 -23.28 -0.55 6.17
CA LEU A 2 -21.90 -0.52 5.62
C LEU A 2 -21.14 0.79 5.94
N GLY A 3 -21.71 1.69 6.75
CA GLY A 3 -21.08 2.96 7.11
C GLY A 3 -20.28 2.85 8.39
N GLY A 4 -18.95 2.81 8.28
CA GLY A 4 -18.08 2.87 9.46
C GLY A 4 -16.64 2.37 9.28
N GLN A 5 -16.06 2.47 8.08
CA GLN A 5 -14.69 1.98 7.84
C GLN A 5 -13.63 3.08 7.78
N LEU A 6 -14.03 4.35 7.84
CA LEU A 6 -13.12 5.50 7.88
C LEU A 6 -13.46 6.37 9.09
N ARG A 7 -12.45 6.75 9.87
CA ARG A 7 -12.56 7.69 10.99
C ARG A 7 -11.69 8.92 10.71
N GLY A 8 -12.28 10.09 10.89
CA GLY A 8 -11.63 11.36 10.59
C GLY A 8 -11.25 11.51 9.11
N GLY A 9 -10.31 12.39 8.84
CA GLY A 9 -9.82 12.70 7.51
C GLY A 9 -10.62 13.76 6.77
N GLU A 10 -9.96 14.40 5.82
CA GLU A 10 -10.48 15.47 4.98
C GLU A 10 -10.06 15.24 3.53
N GLY A 11 -10.91 15.59 2.57
CA GLY A 11 -10.60 15.38 1.17
C GLY A 11 -11.84 15.24 0.29
N GLN A 12 -11.62 14.67 -0.90
CA GLN A 12 -12.62 14.53 -1.95
C GLN A 12 -12.73 13.07 -2.39
N LEU A 13 -13.99 12.67 -2.59
CA LEU A 13 -14.40 11.41 -3.18
C LEU A 13 -15.33 11.76 -4.33
N GLU A 14 -14.89 11.51 -5.55
CA GLU A 14 -15.69 11.77 -6.75
C GLU A 14 -16.08 10.44 -7.37
N LEU A 15 -17.37 10.12 -7.36
CA LEU A 15 -17.93 8.96 -8.04
C LEU A 15 -18.72 9.41 -9.26
N ASN A 16 -18.24 9.06 -10.44
CA ASN A 16 -19.02 9.10 -11.67
C ASN A 16 -19.50 7.69 -11.95
N ALA A 17 -20.80 7.46 -11.82
CA ALA A 17 -21.37 6.12 -11.90
C ALA A 17 -22.66 6.12 -12.74
N GLY A 18 -22.80 5.08 -13.54
CA GLY A 18 -24.03 4.71 -14.22
C GLY A 18 -24.25 3.21 -14.14
N TRP A 19 -25.48 2.80 -14.41
CA TRP A 19 -25.83 1.40 -14.62
C TRP A 19 -26.95 1.31 -15.65
N GLN A 20 -27.01 0.18 -16.36
CA GLN A 20 -28.07 -0.06 -17.34
C GLN A 20 -29.40 -0.35 -16.64
N GLY A 21 -30.50 0.16 -17.21
CA GLY A 21 -31.85 -0.08 -16.72
C GLY A 21 -32.42 1.08 -15.90
N SER A 22 -33.37 0.79 -15.02
CA SER A 22 -34.00 1.81 -14.19
C SER A 22 -33.07 2.29 -13.07
N PRO A 23 -33.24 3.52 -12.56
CA PRO A 23 -32.51 3.99 -11.38
C PRO A 23 -32.70 3.10 -10.14
N THR A 24 -33.78 2.33 -10.07
CA THR A 24 -34.03 1.38 -8.98
C THR A 24 -33.44 -0.01 -9.23
N GLY A 25 -33.05 -0.33 -10.47
CA GLY A 25 -32.45 -1.60 -10.88
C GLY A 25 -30.96 -1.73 -10.60
N PHE A 26 -30.43 -0.95 -9.65
CA PHE A 26 -29.02 -0.94 -9.32
C PHE A 26 -28.55 -2.34 -8.87
N ALA A 27 -27.52 -2.84 -9.54
CA ALA A 27 -26.74 -3.99 -9.11
C ALA A 27 -25.25 -3.64 -9.15
N LEU A 28 -24.49 -4.11 -8.16
CA LEU A 28 -23.06 -3.75 -8.06
C LEU A 28 -22.26 -4.19 -9.29
N GLY A 29 -22.60 -5.34 -9.88
CA GLY A 29 -21.99 -5.85 -11.10
C GLY A 29 -22.45 -5.19 -12.41
N SER A 30 -23.39 -4.25 -12.36
CA SER A 30 -23.78 -3.41 -13.50
C SER A 30 -23.27 -1.97 -13.39
N LEU A 31 -22.39 -1.71 -12.41
CA LEU A 31 -21.78 -0.41 -12.21
C LEU A 31 -20.73 -0.15 -13.31
N ASP A 32 -20.88 0.96 -14.01
CA ASP A 32 -19.94 1.48 -14.99
C ASP A 32 -19.55 2.92 -14.61
N GLY A 33 -18.26 3.25 -14.74
CA GLY A 33 -17.75 4.60 -14.45
C GLY A 33 -16.44 4.59 -13.67
N ASP A 34 -16.21 5.60 -12.84
CA ASP A 34 -14.97 5.73 -12.07
C ASP A 34 -15.17 6.38 -10.70
N LEU A 35 -14.34 5.97 -9.75
CA LEU A 35 -14.18 6.59 -8.44
C LEU A 35 -12.78 7.17 -8.35
N LYS A 36 -12.68 8.46 -8.06
CA LYS A 36 -11.43 9.12 -7.65
C LYS A 36 -11.46 9.39 -6.17
N ILE A 37 -10.31 9.15 -5.54
CA ILE A 37 -10.14 9.29 -4.11
C ILE A 37 -8.91 10.17 -3.87
N ASP A 38 -9.06 11.23 -3.08
CA ASP A 38 -7.96 11.98 -2.46
C ASP A 38 -8.40 12.38 -1.05
N VAL A 39 -7.92 11.63 -0.06
CA VAL A 39 -8.25 11.83 1.35
C VAL A 39 -6.96 11.95 2.15
N ARG A 40 -6.94 12.84 3.14
CA ARG A 40 -5.79 13.10 4.00
C ARG A 40 -6.15 12.93 5.46
N ASN A 41 -5.13 12.63 6.27
CA ASN A 41 -5.19 12.64 7.74
C ASN A 41 -6.34 11.80 8.33
N GLY A 42 -6.55 10.59 7.79
CA GLY A 42 -7.64 9.71 8.18
C GLY A 42 -7.16 8.40 8.83
N GLN A 43 -8.12 7.55 9.20
CA GLN A 43 -7.85 6.22 9.72
C GLN A 43 -8.82 5.22 9.11
N LEU A 44 -8.29 4.20 8.44
CA LEU A 44 -9.07 3.06 7.96
C LEU A 44 -9.30 2.11 9.13
N LEU A 45 -10.55 1.94 9.57
CA LEU A 45 -10.88 1.14 10.73
C LEU A 45 -10.74 -0.36 10.41
N GLU A 46 -10.23 -1.10 11.39
CA GLU A 46 -10.32 -2.55 11.35
C GLU A 46 -11.80 -2.93 11.38
N VAL A 47 -12.25 -3.60 10.33
CA VAL A 47 -13.60 -4.16 10.30
C VAL A 47 -13.48 -5.51 10.94
N ASP A 48 -14.10 -5.68 12.12
CA ASP A 48 -14.23 -6.99 12.74
C ASP A 48 -14.75 -7.99 11.70
N PRO A 49 -14.00 -9.06 11.36
CA PRO A 49 -14.51 -10.17 10.54
C PRO A 49 -15.75 -10.86 11.19
N GLY A 50 -16.05 -10.46 12.44
CA GLY A 50 -17.03 -11.01 13.36
C GLY A 50 -18.52 -10.76 13.09
N ALA A 51 -18.92 -10.26 11.91
CA ALA A 51 -20.27 -10.56 11.41
C ALA A 51 -20.41 -12.03 10.92
N GLY A 52 -19.33 -12.83 11.04
CA GLY A 52 -19.31 -14.29 10.86
C GLY A 52 -18.33 -15.04 11.79
N ARG A 53 -18.09 -14.53 13.00
CA ARG A 53 -17.18 -15.05 14.05
C ARG A 53 -16.92 -16.58 14.04
N VAL A 54 -15.65 -16.98 13.90
CA VAL A 54 -14.96 -17.97 14.77
C VAL A 54 -13.45 -17.72 14.60
N LEU A 55 -12.75 -17.08 15.54
CA LEU A 55 -11.76 -17.73 16.42
C LEU A 55 -11.66 -16.99 17.77
N GLY A 56 -12.81 -16.80 18.41
CA GLY A 56 -12.89 -16.38 19.82
C GLY A 56 -12.64 -17.52 20.83
N LEU A 57 -11.69 -18.44 20.59
CA LEU A 57 -11.44 -19.57 21.51
C LEU A 57 -9.95 -19.86 21.85
N LEU A 58 -9.06 -18.90 21.68
CA LEU A 58 -7.81 -18.87 22.47
C LEU A 58 -7.72 -17.58 23.29
N SER A 59 -8.84 -17.28 23.96
CA SER A 59 -8.88 -16.41 25.13
C SER A 59 -8.22 -17.17 26.30
N VAL A 60 -7.16 -16.59 26.86
CA VAL A 60 -6.94 -16.61 28.31
C VAL A 60 -6.84 -18.01 28.95
N ALA A 61 -5.87 -18.80 28.50
CA ALA A 61 -5.26 -19.79 29.39
C ALA A 61 -3.92 -19.22 29.87
N GLN A 62 -4.01 -18.48 30.98
CA GLN A 62 -2.95 -18.28 31.97
C GLN A 62 -1.64 -17.69 31.45
N LEU A 63 -1.41 -16.38 31.66
CA LEU A 63 -0.11 -15.87 32.11
C LEU A 63 -0.29 -14.43 32.66
N PRO A 64 0.36 -14.07 33.78
CA PRO A 64 0.07 -12.84 34.51
C PRO A 64 0.50 -11.58 33.78
N ARG A 65 -0.39 -10.59 33.83
CA ARG A 65 -0.19 -9.19 33.45
C ARG A 65 1.01 -8.59 34.17
N ARG A 66 2.12 -8.42 33.46
CA ARG A 66 3.12 -7.33 33.59
C ARG A 66 4.28 -7.70 32.65
N LEU A 67 4.75 -6.75 31.84
CA LEU A 67 5.85 -6.86 30.86
C LEU A 67 5.47 -7.20 29.40
N MET A 68 4.43 -6.57 28.85
CA MET A 68 4.35 -6.37 27.39
C MET A 68 4.00 -4.93 27.10
N PHE A 69 4.99 -4.19 26.61
CA PHE A 69 4.80 -2.96 25.85
C PHE A 69 3.70 -3.21 24.81
N ASP A 70 2.71 -2.33 24.78
CA ASP A 70 1.40 -2.56 24.18
C ASP A 70 1.40 -2.43 22.65
N PHE A 71 2.05 -3.39 21.98
CA PHE A 71 2.02 -3.47 20.52
C PHE A 71 0.65 -3.89 19.98
N ARG A 72 -0.31 -4.30 20.84
CA ARG A 72 -1.70 -4.55 20.42
C ARG A 72 -2.46 -3.24 20.21
N ASP A 73 -2.20 -2.21 21.02
CA ASP A 73 -2.93 -0.94 20.96
C ASP A 73 -2.70 -0.11 19.68
N PHE A 74 -1.63 -0.40 18.93
CA PHE A 74 -1.34 0.25 17.65
C PHE A 74 -2.02 -0.43 16.45
N PHE A 75 -2.32 -1.72 16.53
CA PHE A 75 -2.96 -2.47 15.43
C PHE A 75 -4.47 -2.63 15.61
N SER A 76 -4.97 -2.63 16.85
CA SER A 76 -6.39 -2.86 17.17
C SER A 76 -7.34 -1.66 16.96
N LYS A 77 -6.85 -0.57 16.36
CA LYS A 77 -7.64 0.67 16.12
C LYS A 77 -7.86 0.98 14.64
N GLY A 78 -7.25 0.23 13.73
CA GLY A 78 -7.22 0.47 12.28
C GLY A 78 -5.93 1.12 11.77
N LEU A 79 -5.76 1.19 10.44
CA LEU A 79 -4.62 1.77 9.74
C LEU A 79 -4.76 3.30 9.62
N ALA A 80 -3.98 4.05 10.40
CA ALA A 80 -3.86 5.50 10.24
C ALA A 80 -3.09 5.85 8.95
N PHE A 81 -3.51 6.91 8.26
CA PHE A 81 -2.86 7.40 7.03
C PHE A 81 -2.80 8.93 6.97
N ASN A 82 -1.71 9.43 6.41
CA ASN A 82 -1.53 10.84 6.08
C ASN A 82 -2.18 11.15 4.73
N LYS A 83 -2.10 10.22 3.77
CA LYS A 83 -2.69 10.37 2.43
C LYS A 83 -3.22 9.03 1.92
N LEU A 84 -4.41 9.04 1.35
CA LEU A 84 -5.01 7.96 0.59
C LEU A 84 -5.42 8.53 -0.76
N ASN A 85 -4.89 8.00 -1.86
CA ASN A 85 -5.25 8.46 -3.20
C ASN A 85 -5.30 7.33 -4.20
N GLY A 86 -6.13 7.46 -5.22
CA GLY A 86 -6.20 6.48 -6.30
C GLY A 86 -7.43 6.66 -7.17
N GLN A 87 -7.49 5.85 -8.22
CA GLN A 87 -8.66 5.75 -9.08
C GLN A 87 -9.08 4.29 -9.21
N VAL A 88 -10.39 4.06 -9.19
CA VAL A 88 -11.00 2.77 -9.47
C VAL A 88 -11.91 2.95 -10.69
N ARG A 89 -11.73 2.10 -11.70
CA ARG A 89 -12.61 2.04 -12.87
C ARG A 89 -13.59 0.89 -12.70
N PHE A 90 -14.86 1.18 -12.86
CA PHE A 90 -15.94 0.19 -12.85
C PHE A 90 -16.38 -0.08 -14.29
N GLY A 91 -16.56 -1.34 -14.61
CA GLY A 91 -17.22 -1.72 -15.84
C GLY A 91 -17.08 -3.21 -16.12
N GLU A 92 -17.97 -3.72 -16.96
CA GLU A 92 -18.04 -5.15 -17.29
C GLU A 92 -18.21 -6.05 -16.05
N GLY A 93 -18.70 -5.48 -14.93
CA GLY A 93 -18.81 -6.16 -13.64
C GLY A 93 -17.50 -6.32 -12.86
N PHE A 94 -16.46 -5.58 -13.22
CA PHE A 94 -15.21 -5.52 -12.48
C PHE A 94 -14.96 -4.10 -11.95
N ALA A 95 -14.32 -4.02 -10.79
CA ALA A 95 -13.62 -2.83 -10.33
C ALA A 95 -12.12 -3.04 -10.53
N ARG A 96 -11.45 -2.13 -11.24
CA ARG A 96 -10.03 -2.24 -11.58
C ARG A 96 -9.26 -1.01 -11.11
N THR A 97 -8.07 -1.20 -10.57
CA THR A 97 -7.19 -0.11 -10.17
C THR A 97 -5.74 -0.44 -10.49
N ASP A 98 -5.04 0.56 -11.03
CA ASP A 98 -3.62 0.46 -11.34
C ASP A 98 -2.74 0.82 -10.13
N ALA A 99 -3.25 1.70 -9.25
CA ALA A 99 -2.65 2.05 -7.97
C ALA A 99 -3.62 2.84 -7.09
N ILE A 100 -4.11 2.22 -6.01
CA ILE A 100 -4.51 2.95 -4.80
C ILE A 100 -3.30 3.01 -3.88
N ARG A 101 -2.95 4.20 -3.40
CA ARG A 101 -1.81 4.43 -2.52
C ARG A 101 -2.26 4.94 -1.16
N ILE A 102 -1.75 4.33 -0.11
CA ILE A 102 -1.98 4.74 1.28
C ILE A 102 -0.61 5.02 1.89
N GLU A 103 -0.35 6.28 2.19
CA GLU A 103 0.86 6.73 2.86
C GLU A 103 0.53 6.95 4.33
N GLY A 104 1.09 6.11 5.21
CA GLY A 104 0.88 6.19 6.66
C GLY A 104 2.16 6.40 7.45
N PRO A 105 2.05 6.64 8.77
CA PRO A 105 3.22 6.74 9.65
C PRO A 105 3.93 5.38 9.82
N ALA A 106 3.19 4.28 9.73
CA ALA A 106 3.73 2.93 9.93
C ALA A 106 4.26 2.29 8.63
N ALA A 107 3.61 2.54 7.50
CA ALA A 107 3.94 1.93 6.20
C ALA A 107 3.39 2.75 5.04
N ASP A 108 3.98 2.55 3.87
CA ASP A 108 3.38 2.92 2.58
C ASP A 108 2.80 1.66 1.93
N ILE A 109 1.56 1.73 1.46
CA ILE A 109 0.82 0.63 0.85
C ILE A 109 0.41 1.02 -0.57
N ALA A 110 0.61 0.12 -1.53
CA ALA A 110 0.08 0.26 -2.88
C ALA A 110 -0.76 -0.97 -3.25
N ILE A 111 -1.96 -0.75 -3.78
CA ILE A 111 -2.91 -1.79 -4.17
C ILE A 111 -3.18 -1.68 -5.66
N ARG A 112 -3.08 -2.79 -6.37
CA ARG A 112 -3.38 -2.88 -7.81
C ARG A 112 -4.06 -4.20 -8.15
N GLY A 113 -4.83 -4.24 -9.22
CA GLY A 113 -5.52 -5.44 -9.68
C GLY A 113 -7.00 -5.21 -9.91
N GLN A 114 -7.78 -6.27 -9.74
CA GLN A 114 -9.21 -6.26 -10.04
C GLN A 114 -10.04 -6.95 -8.97
N THR A 115 -11.32 -6.62 -8.98
CA THR A 115 -12.32 -7.22 -8.12
C THR A 115 -13.52 -7.56 -8.97
N ASP A 116 -13.97 -8.82 -8.96
CA ASP A 116 -15.23 -9.20 -9.59
C ASP A 116 -16.38 -8.75 -8.69
N LEU A 117 -17.21 -7.84 -9.19
CA LEU A 117 -18.33 -7.24 -8.47
C LEU A 117 -19.58 -8.12 -8.49
N ARG A 118 -19.68 -9.09 -9.41
CA ARG A 118 -20.77 -10.06 -9.48
C ARG A 118 -20.48 -11.24 -8.56
N ALA A 119 -19.29 -11.81 -8.68
CA ALA A 119 -18.83 -12.92 -7.85
C ALA A 119 -18.40 -12.48 -6.44
N GLN A 120 -18.19 -11.16 -6.24
CA GLN A 120 -17.68 -10.60 -4.99
C GLN A 120 -16.36 -11.25 -4.58
N THR A 121 -15.41 -11.28 -5.51
CA THR A 121 -14.08 -11.86 -5.29
C THR A 121 -12.99 -10.85 -5.55
N PHE A 122 -11.92 -10.92 -4.77
CA PHE A 122 -10.70 -10.16 -4.98
C PHE A 122 -9.73 -10.91 -5.91
N ASP A 123 -8.93 -10.13 -6.63
CA ASP A 123 -7.70 -10.53 -7.28
C ASP A 123 -6.77 -9.29 -7.30
N GLN A 124 -6.10 -9.06 -6.19
CA GLN A 124 -5.35 -7.82 -5.93
C GLN A 124 -3.93 -8.11 -5.46
N THR A 125 -2.96 -7.38 -6.00
CA THR A 125 -1.61 -7.31 -5.45
C THR A 125 -1.51 -6.12 -4.50
N VAL A 126 -1.01 -6.37 -3.29
CA VAL A 126 -0.81 -5.37 -2.23
C VAL A 126 0.66 -5.31 -1.86
N ASP A 127 1.32 -4.21 -2.21
CA ASP A 127 2.69 -3.92 -1.80
C ASP A 127 2.69 -3.16 -0.48
N VAL A 128 3.36 -3.69 0.54
CA VAL A 128 3.49 -3.07 1.86
C VAL A 128 4.95 -2.80 2.13
N ASN A 129 5.30 -1.53 2.31
CA ASN A 129 6.64 -1.07 2.63
C ASN A 129 6.65 -0.41 4.03
N PRO A 130 7.10 -1.13 5.08
CA PRO A 130 7.19 -0.59 6.44
C PRO A 130 8.16 0.60 6.53
N LYS A 131 7.81 1.62 7.31
CA LYS A 131 8.73 2.73 7.61
C LYS A 131 9.63 2.30 8.77
N ALA A 132 10.95 2.31 8.52
CA ALA A 132 11.98 1.80 9.43
C ALA A 132 12.16 2.57 10.76
N GLY A 133 11.34 3.59 11.02
CA GLY A 133 11.56 4.61 12.06
C GLY A 133 11.74 4.08 13.48
N ASN A 134 11.34 2.85 13.81
CA ASN A 134 11.35 2.33 15.17
C ASN A 134 12.10 1.00 15.37
N LEU A 135 12.56 0.32 14.32
CA LEU A 135 13.14 -1.02 14.45
C LEU A 135 14.52 -1.00 15.12
N LEU A 136 15.41 -0.06 14.75
CA LEU A 136 16.76 0.02 15.31
C LEU A 136 16.78 0.59 16.72
N THR A 137 15.91 1.54 17.05
CA THR A 137 15.75 2.05 18.42
C THR A 137 15.33 0.94 19.37
N VAL A 138 14.39 0.07 18.94
CA VAL A 138 13.94 -1.08 19.72
C VAL A 138 15.05 -2.14 19.83
N VAL A 139 15.71 -2.51 18.73
CA VAL A 139 16.81 -3.48 18.76
C VAL A 139 17.98 -2.97 19.62
N GLY A 140 18.35 -1.70 19.48
CA GLY A 140 19.38 -1.07 20.28
C GLY A 140 19.01 -1.00 21.76
N ALA A 141 17.76 -0.70 22.09
CA ALA A 141 17.27 -0.71 23.47
C ALA A 141 17.32 -2.11 24.09
N VAL A 142 17.00 -3.16 23.32
CA VAL A 142 17.07 -4.56 23.77
C VAL A 142 18.52 -4.99 24.00
N ALA A 143 19.43 -4.59 23.11
CA ALA A 143 20.85 -4.96 23.20
C ALA A 143 21.63 -4.19 24.28
N GLY A 144 21.24 -2.95 24.60
CA GLY A 144 22.07 -2.05 25.42
C GLY A 144 21.30 -1.06 26.31
N GLY A 145 20.00 -1.25 26.53
CA GLY A 145 19.19 -0.35 27.34
C GLY A 145 19.05 1.07 26.75
N PRO A 146 18.80 2.11 27.56
CA PRO A 146 18.59 3.47 27.06
C PRO A 146 19.73 4.04 26.19
N VAL A 147 20.98 3.68 26.51
CA VAL A 147 22.16 4.08 25.72
C VAL A 147 22.17 3.37 24.36
N GLY A 148 21.86 2.07 24.35
CA GLY A 148 21.70 1.31 23.11
C GLY A 148 20.56 1.82 22.22
N ALA A 149 19.48 2.34 22.80
CA ALA A 149 18.37 2.97 22.06
C ALA A 149 18.83 4.22 21.30
N ALA A 150 19.65 5.07 21.93
CA ALA A 150 20.20 6.28 21.31
C ALA A 150 21.17 5.94 20.15
N VAL A 151 22.01 4.92 20.34
CA VAL A 151 22.93 4.43 19.29
C VAL A 151 22.16 3.81 18.12
N GLY A 152 21.11 3.02 18.41
CA GLY A 152 20.22 2.45 17.39
C GLY A 152 19.48 3.52 16.59
N ALA A 153 19.01 4.58 17.25
CA ALA A 153 18.38 5.73 16.59
C ALA A 153 19.36 6.49 15.68
N ALA A 154 20.63 6.62 16.09
CA ALA A 154 21.68 7.28 15.31
C ALA A 154 22.21 6.43 14.14
N ALA A 155 22.05 5.09 14.18
CA ALA A 155 22.49 4.19 13.11
C ALA A 155 21.78 4.45 11.77
N ASN A 156 20.55 4.98 11.79
CA ASN A 156 19.84 5.41 10.58
C ASN A 156 20.63 6.43 9.74
N ALA A 157 21.55 7.20 10.34
CA ALA A 157 22.36 8.20 9.65
C ALA A 157 23.59 7.64 8.93
N VAL A 158 24.02 6.40 9.23
CA VAL A 158 25.29 5.82 8.74
C VAL A 158 25.09 4.64 7.79
N LEU A 159 23.92 3.98 7.81
CA LEU A 159 23.62 2.89 6.88
C LEU A 159 23.23 3.43 5.49
N GLY A 160 24.12 3.26 4.51
CA GLY A 160 23.97 3.72 3.12
C GLY A 160 22.91 3.01 2.26
N LYS A 161 21.97 2.26 2.86
CA LYS A 161 20.83 1.65 2.16
C LYS A 161 19.53 2.20 2.74
N PRO A 162 18.52 2.57 1.93
CA PRO A 162 17.24 3.00 2.45
C PRO A 162 16.61 1.84 3.23
N LEU A 163 16.62 1.97 4.56
CA LEU A 163 16.15 0.93 5.49
C LEU A 163 14.65 0.64 5.34
N GLY A 164 13.91 1.49 4.63
CA GLY A 164 12.50 1.26 4.27
C GLY A 164 12.25 0.03 3.39
N ALA A 165 13.29 -0.63 2.88
CA ALA A 165 13.18 -1.90 2.17
C ALA A 165 13.19 -3.12 3.11
N ILE A 166 13.62 -2.98 4.37
CA ILE A 166 13.69 -4.10 5.31
C ILE A 166 12.27 -4.48 5.74
N GLY A 167 11.88 -5.72 5.44
CA GLY A 167 10.55 -6.24 5.78
C GLY A 167 9.44 -5.83 4.81
N ALA A 168 9.78 -5.25 3.66
CA ALA A 168 8.81 -5.03 2.60
C ALA A 168 8.25 -6.36 2.08
N LYS A 169 6.93 -6.44 1.93
CA LYS A 169 6.23 -7.64 1.48
C LYS A 169 5.24 -7.29 0.37
N THR A 170 5.10 -8.21 -0.57
CA THR A 170 4.06 -8.16 -1.59
C THR A 170 3.09 -9.29 -1.27
N TYR A 171 1.80 -8.98 -1.23
CA TYR A 171 0.74 -9.94 -0.98
C TYR A 171 -0.13 -10.09 -2.23
N HIS A 172 -0.56 -11.31 -2.54
CA HIS A 172 -1.62 -11.56 -3.50
C HIS A 172 -2.88 -11.93 -2.73
N VAL A 173 -3.90 -11.08 -2.85
CA VAL A 173 -5.19 -11.23 -2.16
C VAL A 173 -6.21 -11.73 -3.19
N THR A 174 -6.72 -12.93 -2.97
CA THR A 174 -7.67 -13.58 -3.88
C THR A 174 -8.91 -14.10 -3.14
N GLY A 175 -9.93 -14.53 -3.88
CA GLY A 175 -11.09 -15.22 -3.30
C GLY A 175 -12.21 -14.28 -2.80
N PRO A 176 -13.25 -14.83 -2.14
CA PRO A 176 -14.45 -14.09 -1.79
C PRO A 176 -14.19 -12.91 -0.83
N TRP A 177 -14.95 -11.82 -0.94
CA TRP A 177 -14.78 -10.65 -0.05
C TRP A 177 -14.94 -10.96 1.43
N LYS A 178 -15.77 -11.97 1.74
CA LYS A 178 -16.04 -12.41 3.11
C LYS A 178 -14.93 -13.28 3.69
N ASP A 179 -14.13 -13.92 2.84
CA ASP A 179 -13.08 -14.86 3.23
C ASP A 179 -11.94 -14.82 2.20
N PRO A 180 -11.18 -13.71 2.15
CA PRO A 180 -10.09 -13.56 1.21
C PRO A 180 -8.90 -14.44 1.61
N GLN A 181 -8.26 -15.04 0.60
CA GLN A 181 -6.99 -15.74 0.74
C GLN A 181 -5.86 -14.74 0.52
N VAL A 182 -4.81 -14.83 1.34
CA VAL A 182 -3.68 -13.90 1.31
C VAL A 182 -2.37 -14.67 1.22
N ASP A 183 -1.75 -14.63 0.06
CA ASP A 183 -0.47 -15.28 -0.20
C ASP A 183 0.67 -14.25 -0.19
N VAL A 184 1.81 -14.62 0.40
CA VAL A 184 3.02 -13.78 0.35
C VAL A 184 3.76 -14.10 -0.94
N VAL A 185 3.93 -13.10 -1.80
CA VAL A 185 4.74 -13.20 -3.00
C VAL A 185 6.14 -12.71 -2.67
N GLU A 186 7.14 -13.55 -2.87
CA GLU A 186 8.53 -13.13 -2.75
C GLU A 186 8.83 -12.05 -3.78
N ARG A 187 9.27 -10.88 -3.29
CA ARG A 187 9.74 -9.82 -4.16
C ARG A 187 11.10 -10.24 -4.71
N GLU A 188 11.18 -10.60 -5.99
CA GLU A 188 12.45 -10.49 -6.71
C GLU A 188 12.92 -9.05 -6.53
N VAL A 189 13.99 -8.85 -5.76
CA VAL A 189 14.63 -7.55 -5.61
C VAL A 189 15.28 -7.25 -6.96
N ARG A 190 14.47 -6.78 -7.92
CA ARG A 190 15.00 -6.09 -9.09
C ARG A 190 15.49 -4.75 -8.57
N GLU A 191 16.75 -4.78 -8.19
CA GLU A 191 17.59 -3.63 -7.97
C GLU A 191 17.38 -2.68 -9.15
N ARG A 192 16.50 -1.67 -8.96
CA ARG A 192 16.51 -0.48 -9.79
C ARG A 192 17.83 0.20 -9.50
N ALA A 193 18.87 -0.24 -10.20
CA ALA A 193 20.03 0.59 -10.43
C ALA A 193 19.51 1.93 -10.95
N PRO A 194 19.93 3.07 -10.38
CA PRO A 194 19.59 4.36 -10.95
C PRO A 194 20.09 4.35 -12.39
N GLY A 195 19.15 4.42 -13.33
CA GLY A 195 19.45 4.53 -14.74
C GLY A 195 20.36 5.73 -14.92
N LYS A 196 21.61 5.46 -15.31
CA LYS A 196 22.52 6.46 -15.84
C LYS A 196 21.75 7.28 -16.88
N PRO A 197 21.68 8.62 -16.77
CA PRO A 197 21.09 9.43 -17.82
C PRO A 197 21.73 9.07 -19.16
N PRO A 198 20.96 9.02 -20.27
CA PRO A 198 21.53 8.84 -21.60
C PRO A 198 22.63 9.89 -21.78
N ALA A 199 23.83 9.44 -22.14
CA ALA A 199 24.92 10.34 -22.48
C ALA A 199 24.47 11.22 -23.64
N GLU A 200 24.20 12.48 -23.33
CA GLU A 200 23.87 13.52 -24.26
C GLU A 200 25.07 13.78 -25.18
N GLY A 201 24.85 13.56 -26.49
CA GLY A 201 25.54 14.23 -27.59
C GLY A 201 27.06 14.22 -27.61
N ALA A 202 27.67 13.19 -28.19
CA ALA A 202 28.93 13.38 -28.90
C ALA A 202 28.67 14.27 -30.13
N PRO A 203 29.39 15.39 -30.33
CA PRO A 203 29.22 16.20 -31.53
C PRO A 203 29.73 15.41 -32.74
N ALA A 204 28.84 15.27 -33.74
CA ALA A 204 29.15 14.68 -35.02
C ALA A 204 30.28 15.46 -35.71
N ALA A 205 31.34 14.74 -36.08
CA ALA A 205 32.37 15.24 -36.97
C ALA A 205 31.75 15.55 -38.34
N THR A 206 31.92 16.79 -38.80
CA THR A 206 31.51 17.27 -40.11
C THR A 206 32.30 16.56 -41.22
N PRO A 207 31.66 15.96 -42.24
CA PRO A 207 32.37 15.56 -43.46
C PRO A 207 32.62 16.80 -44.32
N GLY A 208 33.88 17.00 -44.71
CA GLY A 208 34.31 18.09 -45.59
C GLY A 208 33.71 18.00 -46.99
N THR A 209 33.29 19.15 -47.50
CA THR A 209 32.85 19.38 -48.89
C THR A 209 34.00 19.15 -49.87
N PRO A 210 33.82 18.41 -50.99
CA PRO A 210 34.84 18.32 -52.02
C PRO A 210 34.87 19.60 -52.87
N GLY A 211 36.06 20.21 -52.94
CA GLY A 211 36.36 21.36 -53.77
C GLY A 211 36.25 21.02 -55.26
N ARG A 212 35.48 21.85 -55.97
CA ARG A 212 35.27 21.82 -57.41
C ARG A 212 36.30 22.74 -58.06
N SER A 213 37.25 22.21 -58.82
CA SER A 213 38.07 23.01 -59.75
C SER A 213 37.21 23.43 -60.95
N PRO A 214 37.38 24.66 -61.45
CA PRO A 214 37.85 24.75 -62.83
C PRO A 214 38.80 25.92 -63.14
N ARG A 215 39.70 25.64 -64.10
CA ARG A 215 40.55 26.51 -64.93
C ARG A 215 41.70 27.27 -64.28
#